data_AF-A0A2G9QAP8-F1
#
_entry.id   AF-A0A2G9QAP8-F1
#
_cell.length_a   1.000
_cell.length_b   1.000
_cell.length_c   1.000
_cell.angle_alpha   90.00
_cell.angle_beta   90.00
_cell.angle_gamma   90.00
#
_symmetry.space_group_name_H-M   'P 1'
#
loop_
_entity.id
_entity.type
_entity.pdbx_description
1 polymer ?
#
loop_
_entity_poly.entity_id
_entity_poly.type
_entity_poly.pdbx_seq_one_letter_code
_entity_poly.pdbx_strand_id
1 'polypeptide(L)'
;MYKIYEGGLQMLSNTAIQSAPYVMLKEPELVKDVLNVLIGVVSSTFSFNQPTQAFVVKQGIYVSGTSPENIANLLAQVAEYGTYYTRLSHFSLQSALDISQSKGLVFQAFKSGLRKYLQYYRACVLSTPNTLSLLTISFLFRKLGRQLRYLAELCCVGTLGMGGNRGNNCSFPTLL
;
A
#
# COMPACT_ATOMS: atom_id res chain seq x y z
N MET A 1 13.51 -14.33 -63.35
CA MET A 1 12.24 -14.26 -62.61
C MET A 1 12.46 -14.73 -61.19
N TYR A 2 12.58 -13.81 -60.23
CA TYR A 2 12.43 -14.11 -58.81
C TYR A 2 11.60 -12.97 -58.20
N LYS A 3 10.32 -13.24 -57.94
CA LYS A 3 9.40 -12.30 -57.30
C LYS A 3 9.68 -12.31 -55.80
N ILE A 4 10.02 -11.15 -55.27
CA ILE A 4 10.18 -10.89 -53.84
C ILE A 4 8.78 -10.97 -53.21
N TYR A 5 8.61 -11.82 -52.19
CA TYR A 5 7.40 -11.88 -51.40
C TYR A 5 7.31 -10.63 -50.51
N GLU A 6 6.71 -9.56 -51.03
CA GLU A 6 6.10 -8.51 -50.21
C GLU A 6 4.78 -9.05 -49.67
N GLY A 7 4.80 -9.55 -48.43
CA GLY A 7 3.60 -10.12 -47.82
C GLY A 7 3.83 -10.51 -46.38
N GLY A 8 3.91 -9.53 -45.49
CA GLY A 8 4.00 -9.81 -44.06
C GLY A 8 4.03 -8.61 -43.10
N LEU A 9 3.75 -7.39 -43.56
CA LEU A 9 3.81 -6.18 -42.71
C LEU A 9 2.43 -5.57 -42.40
N GLN A 10 1.37 -6.37 -42.42
CA GLN A 10 0.01 -5.94 -42.07
C GLN A 10 -0.62 -6.82 -40.99
N MET A 11 0.04 -7.05 -39.85
CA MET A 11 -0.56 -7.78 -38.72
C MET A 11 -0.03 -7.33 -37.33
N LEU A 12 0.26 -6.04 -37.13
CA LEU A 12 0.51 -5.49 -35.78
C LEU A 12 -0.39 -4.31 -35.42
N SER A 13 -1.41 -4.02 -36.21
CA SER A 13 -2.45 -3.06 -35.89
C SER A 13 -3.68 -3.80 -35.34
N ASN A 14 -3.63 -4.32 -34.11
CA ASN A 14 -4.86 -4.66 -33.35
C ASN A 14 -4.66 -5.10 -31.88
N THR A 15 -3.60 -4.70 -31.20
CA THR A 15 -3.73 -4.47 -29.76
C THR A 15 -4.11 -3.01 -29.58
N ALA A 16 -5.41 -2.74 -29.46
CA ALA A 16 -5.87 -1.50 -28.88
C ALA A 16 -5.23 -1.42 -27.48
N ILE A 17 -4.09 -0.74 -27.38
CA ILE A 17 -3.59 -0.23 -26.13
C ILE A 17 -4.69 0.72 -25.70
N GLN A 18 -5.61 0.23 -24.86
CA GLN A 18 -6.48 1.10 -24.09
C GLN A 18 -5.54 1.90 -23.18
N SER A 19 -5.00 2.99 -23.71
CA SER A 19 -4.30 3.97 -22.91
C SER A 19 -5.36 4.54 -21.99
N ALA A 20 -5.42 4.03 -20.75
CA ALA A 20 -6.20 4.64 -19.70
C ALA A 20 -5.88 6.15 -19.75
N PRO A 21 -6.89 7.04 -19.77
CA PRO A 21 -6.64 8.46 -19.92
C PRO A 21 -5.68 8.90 -18.81
N TYR A 22 -4.53 9.45 -19.21
CA TYR A 22 -3.57 9.97 -18.25
C TYR A 22 -4.17 11.22 -17.60
N VAL A 23 -4.46 11.14 -16.31
CA VAL A 23 -4.94 12.26 -15.51
C VAL A 23 -3.73 12.96 -14.94
N MET A 24 -3.46 14.16 -15.44
CA MET A 24 -2.45 15.04 -14.86
C MET A 24 -2.96 15.56 -13.51
N LEU A 25 -2.33 15.12 -12.43
CA LEU A 25 -2.63 15.56 -11.08
C LEU A 25 -1.64 16.63 -10.64
N LYS A 26 -2.16 17.63 -9.90
CA LYS A 26 -1.31 18.63 -9.26
C LYS A 26 -0.64 18.01 -8.04
N GLU A 27 0.63 18.31 -7.82
CA GLU A 27 1.38 17.83 -6.66
C GLU A 27 0.65 18.01 -5.31
N PRO A 28 0.04 19.17 -4.97
CA PRO A 28 -0.66 19.32 -3.69
C PRO A 28 -1.87 18.38 -3.52
N GLU A 29 -2.57 18.04 -4.60
CA GLU A 29 -3.68 17.08 -4.56
C GLU A 29 -3.13 15.67 -4.30
N LEU A 30 -2.03 15.32 -4.96
CA LEU A 30 -1.38 14.02 -4.76
C LEU A 30 -0.79 13.88 -3.35
N VAL A 31 -0.22 14.96 -2.79
CA VAL A 31 0.26 15.00 -1.41
C VAL A 31 -0.86 14.71 -0.42
N LYS A 32 -2.04 15.31 -0.62
CA LYS A 32 -3.22 15.02 0.20
C LYS A 32 -3.63 13.54 0.09
N ASP A 33 -3.66 13.01 -1.12
CA ASP A 33 -4.00 11.61 -1.36
C ASP A 33 -2.99 10.64 -0.72
N VAL A 34 -1.70 11.02 -0.68
CA VAL A 34 -0.62 10.27 -0.02
C VAL A 34 -0.77 10.27 1.49
N LEU A 35 -1.05 11.43 2.10
CA LEU A 35 -1.29 11.51 3.55
C LEU A 35 -2.54 10.69 3.94
N ASN A 36 -3.59 10.72 3.11
CA ASN A 36 -4.80 9.91 3.33
C ASN A 36 -4.51 8.41 3.33
N VAL A 37 -3.79 7.89 2.33
CA VAL A 37 -3.53 6.45 2.24
C VAL A 37 -2.62 5.97 3.37
N LEU A 38 -1.68 6.80 3.86
CA LEU A 38 -0.81 6.44 5.00
C LEU A 38 -1.63 6.10 6.26
N ILE A 39 -2.78 6.76 6.47
CA ILE A 39 -3.71 6.45 7.57
C ILE A 39 -4.89 5.56 7.14
N GLY A 40 -4.78 4.89 6.01
CA GLY A 40 -5.77 3.91 5.54
C GLY A 40 -7.05 4.50 4.95
N VAL A 41 -7.02 5.75 4.46
CA VAL A 41 -8.16 6.42 3.84
C VAL A 41 -8.06 6.34 2.32
N VAL A 42 -9.14 5.90 1.66
CA VAL A 42 -9.24 5.87 0.19
C VAL A 42 -9.32 7.26 -0.41
N SER A 43 -8.83 7.42 -1.64
CA SER A 43 -8.77 8.71 -2.31
C SER A 43 -8.96 8.62 -3.82
N SER A 44 -8.84 9.75 -4.52
CA SER A 44 -8.83 9.78 -5.99
C SER A 44 -7.73 8.90 -6.57
N THR A 45 -6.54 8.94 -5.97
CA THR A 45 -5.33 8.23 -6.41
C THR A 45 -5.27 6.78 -5.91
N PHE A 46 -5.69 6.54 -4.66
CA PHE A 46 -5.56 5.24 -3.99
C PHE A 46 -6.92 4.58 -3.74
N SER A 47 -7.10 3.37 -4.25
CA SER A 47 -8.28 2.54 -3.98
C SER A 47 -7.93 1.39 -3.04
N PHE A 48 -8.87 0.93 -2.22
CA PHE A 48 -8.68 -0.25 -1.38
C PHE A 48 -9.33 -1.47 -2.04
N ASN A 49 -8.51 -2.45 -2.41
CA ASN A 49 -8.96 -3.72 -2.96
C ASN A 49 -9.36 -4.65 -1.82
N GLN A 50 -10.67 -4.85 -1.66
CA GLN A 50 -11.24 -5.67 -0.59
C GLN A 50 -10.77 -7.15 -0.66
N PRO A 51 -10.82 -7.85 -1.81
CA PRO A 51 -10.30 -9.21 -1.93
C PRO A 51 -8.85 -9.39 -1.44
N THR A 52 -7.95 -8.47 -1.79
CA THR A 52 -6.53 -8.56 -1.41
C THR A 52 -6.21 -7.84 -0.11
N GLN A 53 -7.18 -7.15 0.51
CA GLN A 53 -7.02 -6.29 1.68
C GLN A 53 -5.82 -5.35 1.53
N ALA A 54 -5.68 -4.71 0.36
CA ALA A 54 -4.51 -3.90 0.03
C ALA A 54 -4.88 -2.65 -0.76
N PHE A 55 -4.10 -1.59 -0.60
CA PHE A 55 -4.22 -0.40 -1.44
C PHE A 55 -3.60 -0.64 -2.81
N VAL A 56 -4.30 -0.16 -3.83
CA VAL A 56 -3.87 -0.18 -5.22
C VAL A 56 -3.92 1.24 -5.76
N VAL A 57 -2.85 1.63 -6.44
CA VAL A 57 -2.72 2.90 -7.15
C VAL A 57 -3.52 2.81 -8.44
N LYS A 58 -4.41 3.78 -8.71
CA LYS A 58 -5.16 3.80 -9.97
C LYS A 58 -4.22 4.06 -11.14
N GLN A 59 -4.49 3.44 -12.29
CA GLN A 59 -3.65 3.64 -13.48
C GLN A 59 -3.83 5.04 -14.07
N GLY A 60 -2.86 5.48 -14.87
CA GLY A 60 -2.93 6.75 -15.61
C GLY A 60 -2.61 7.99 -14.78
N ILE A 61 -1.98 7.87 -13.61
CA ILE A 61 -1.56 9.03 -12.82
C ILE A 61 -0.26 9.61 -13.39
N TYR A 62 -0.25 10.91 -13.65
CA TYR A 62 0.93 11.64 -14.09
C TYR A 62 1.11 12.95 -13.31
N VAL A 63 2.36 13.30 -13.03
CA VAL A 63 2.75 14.59 -12.41
C VAL A 63 3.82 15.24 -13.28
N SER A 64 3.60 16.50 -13.65
CA SER A 64 4.54 17.27 -14.47
C SER A 64 5.94 17.31 -13.86
N GLY A 65 6.95 17.10 -14.71
CA GLY A 65 8.36 17.15 -14.29
C GLY A 65 8.90 15.85 -13.68
N THR A 66 8.12 14.76 -13.68
CA THR A 66 8.58 13.44 -13.22
C THR A 66 8.30 12.35 -14.26
N SER A 67 9.16 11.32 -14.31
CA SER A 67 8.92 10.16 -15.17
C SER A 67 7.75 9.32 -14.62
N PRO A 68 6.85 8.81 -15.46
CA PRO A 68 5.73 7.96 -15.05
C PRO A 68 6.13 6.73 -14.23
N GLU A 69 7.28 6.10 -14.50
CA GLU A 69 7.71 4.93 -13.70
C GLU A 69 8.12 5.32 -12.28
N ASN A 70 8.85 6.42 -12.11
CA ASN A 70 9.28 6.87 -10.78
C ASN A 70 8.10 7.26 -9.89
N ILE A 71 7.11 7.97 -10.45
CA ILE A 71 5.91 8.32 -9.68
C ILE A 71 5.10 7.07 -9.33
N ALA A 72 4.95 6.12 -10.26
CA ALA A 72 4.26 4.87 -9.99
C ALA A 72 4.94 4.05 -8.89
N ASN A 73 6.27 3.91 -8.94
CA ASN A 73 7.06 3.20 -7.92
C ASN A 73 6.93 3.87 -6.54
N LEU A 74 6.96 5.20 -6.50
CA LEU A 74 6.79 5.97 -5.27
C LEU A 74 5.41 5.75 -4.66
N LEU A 75 4.35 5.88 -5.46
CA LEU A 75 2.97 5.68 -5.02
C LEU A 75 2.73 4.22 -4.61
N ALA A 76 3.31 3.25 -5.31
CA ALA A 76 3.22 1.84 -4.93
C ALA A 76 3.84 1.58 -3.55
N GLN A 77 5.00 2.17 -3.26
CA GLN A 77 5.63 2.07 -1.94
C GLN A 77 4.76 2.69 -0.84
N VAL A 78 4.18 3.87 -1.10
CA VAL A 78 3.26 4.54 -0.16
C VAL A 78 1.99 3.70 0.07
N ALA A 79 1.42 3.11 -0.99
CA ALA A 79 0.28 2.21 -0.90
C ALA A 79 0.59 0.97 -0.05
N GLU A 80 1.82 0.44 -0.14
CA GLU A 80 2.28 -0.66 0.70
C GLU A 80 2.26 -0.27 2.18
N TYR A 81 2.74 0.92 2.53
CA TYR A 81 2.70 1.42 3.91
C TYR A 81 1.27 1.59 4.42
N GLY A 82 0.37 2.16 3.61
CA GLY A 82 -1.05 2.28 3.94
C GLY A 82 -1.71 0.90 4.14
N THR A 83 -1.31 -0.10 3.36
CA THR A 83 -1.78 -1.49 3.48
C THR A 83 -1.37 -2.09 4.82
N TYR A 84 -0.09 -1.98 5.19
CA TYR A 84 0.39 -2.45 6.50
C TYR A 84 -0.35 -1.77 7.65
N TYR A 85 -0.52 -0.46 7.56
CA TYR A 85 -1.25 0.31 8.56
C TYR A 85 -2.70 -0.18 8.72
N THR A 86 -3.46 -0.32 7.63
CA THR A 86 -4.87 -0.77 7.69
C THR A 86 -4.98 -2.16 8.29
N ARG A 87 -4.12 -3.10 7.87
CA ARG A 87 -4.14 -4.47 8.38
C ARG A 87 -3.75 -4.56 9.85
N LEU A 88 -2.73 -3.83 10.28
CA LEU A 88 -2.34 -3.74 11.69
C LEU A 88 -3.43 -3.07 12.54
N SER A 89 -4.09 -2.04 12.01
CA SER A 89 -5.21 -1.37 12.67
C SER A 89 -6.36 -2.35 12.89
N HIS A 90 -6.78 -3.06 11.84
CA HIS A 90 -7.82 -4.08 11.93
C HIS A 90 -7.46 -5.18 12.94
N PHE A 91 -6.25 -5.75 12.83
CA PHE A 91 -5.72 -6.76 13.75
C PHE A 91 -5.74 -6.30 15.22
N SER A 92 -5.39 -5.04 15.48
CA SER A 92 -5.35 -4.48 16.83
C SER A 92 -6.73 -4.28 17.47
N LEU A 93 -7.78 -4.16 16.65
CA LEU A 93 -9.18 -3.92 17.04
C LEU A 93 -10.00 -5.23 17.16
N GLN A 94 -9.59 -6.28 16.45
CA GLN A 94 -10.30 -7.57 16.33
C GLN A 94 -10.27 -8.43 17.62
N SER A 95 -10.53 -7.83 18.78
CA SER A 95 -10.47 -8.53 20.08
C SER A 95 -11.23 -7.86 21.22
N ALA A 96 -11.98 -6.79 20.98
CA ALA A 96 -12.82 -6.21 22.01
C ALA A 96 -14.21 -6.89 22.08
N LEU A 97 -14.65 -7.56 21.01
CA LEU A 97 -16.02 -8.08 20.85
C LEU A 97 -16.10 -9.59 20.65
N ASP A 98 -14.99 -10.27 20.36
CA ASP A 98 -15.00 -11.71 20.21
C ASP A 98 -14.98 -12.37 21.59
N ILE A 99 -16.12 -12.95 21.96
CA ILE A 99 -16.36 -13.81 23.13
C ILE A 99 -15.36 -15.00 23.19
N SER A 100 -14.60 -15.22 22.12
CA SER A 100 -13.42 -16.10 22.05
C SER A 100 -12.16 -15.43 22.65
N GLN A 101 -12.20 -15.06 23.93
CA GLN A 101 -11.03 -14.57 24.69
C GLN A 101 -9.98 -15.68 24.97
N SER A 102 -9.62 -16.47 23.96
CA SER A 102 -8.71 -17.62 24.10
C SER A 102 -7.22 -17.24 23.98
N LYS A 103 -6.85 -16.02 23.55
CA LYS A 103 -5.46 -15.70 23.17
C LYS A 103 -4.56 -15.17 24.30
N GLY A 104 -5.03 -15.15 25.56
CA GLY A 104 -4.23 -14.82 26.75
C GLY A 104 -3.96 -13.32 26.98
N LEU A 105 -3.67 -12.95 28.23
CA LEU A 105 -3.46 -11.55 28.66
C LEU A 105 -2.24 -10.90 28.00
N VAL A 106 -1.18 -11.67 27.73
CA VAL A 106 0.04 -11.17 27.04
C VAL A 106 -0.31 -10.69 25.63
N PHE A 107 -1.15 -11.42 24.90
CA PHE A 107 -1.60 -11.01 23.57
C PHE A 107 -2.46 -9.75 23.60
N GLN A 108 -3.29 -9.58 24.63
CA GLN A 108 -4.06 -8.36 24.84
C GLN A 108 -3.15 -7.15 25.14
N ALA A 109 -2.15 -7.33 26.00
CA ALA A 109 -1.14 -6.31 26.31
C ALA A 109 -0.35 -5.92 25.06
N PHE A 110 0.07 -6.89 24.26
CA PHE A 110 0.72 -6.66 22.97
C PHE A 110 -0.14 -5.80 22.05
N LYS A 111 -1.42 -6.16 21.82
CA LYS A 111 -2.33 -5.36 20.99
C LYS A 111 -2.55 -3.95 21.56
N SER A 112 -2.57 -3.80 22.88
CA SER A 112 -2.63 -2.48 23.52
C SER A 112 -1.41 -1.62 23.20
N GLY A 113 -0.20 -2.19 23.28
CA GLY A 113 1.02 -1.53 22.83
C GLY A 113 0.99 -1.18 21.35
N LEU A 114 0.53 -2.11 20.50
CA LEU A 114 0.37 -1.89 19.06
C LEU A 114 -0.58 -0.72 18.76
N ARG A 115 -1.72 -0.61 19.46
CA ARG A 115 -2.65 0.52 19.30
C ARG A 115 -2.00 1.86 19.64
N LYS A 116 -1.20 1.92 20.72
CA LYS A 116 -0.45 3.13 21.08
C LYS A 116 0.55 3.53 20.00
N TYR A 117 1.28 2.54 19.45
CA TYR A 117 2.19 2.78 18.33
C TYR A 117 1.46 3.30 17.08
N LEU A 118 0.35 2.66 16.70
CA LEU A 118 -0.46 3.09 15.55
C LEU A 118 -1.04 4.49 15.76
N GLN A 119 -1.44 4.84 16.99
CA GLN A 119 -1.89 6.19 17.32
C GLN A 119 -0.78 7.23 17.16
N TYR A 120 0.44 6.94 17.63
CA TYR A 120 1.61 7.79 17.40
C TYR A 120 1.88 7.97 15.89
N TYR A 121 1.85 6.87 15.13
CA TYR A 121 2.00 6.93 13.68
C TYR A 121 0.95 7.84 13.03
N ARG A 122 -0.33 7.71 13.39
CA ARG A 122 -1.40 8.61 12.89
C ARG A 122 -1.11 10.07 13.25
N ALA A 123 -0.67 10.35 14.47
CA ALA A 123 -0.34 11.71 14.89
C ALA A 123 0.78 12.30 14.02
N CYS A 124 1.82 11.53 13.70
CA CYS A 124 2.88 11.97 12.78
C CYS A 124 2.36 12.28 11.37
N VAL A 125 1.46 11.46 10.83
CA VAL A 125 0.85 11.72 9.51
C VAL A 125 0.00 12.99 9.55
N LEU A 126 -0.86 13.14 10.56
CA LEU A 126 -1.75 14.30 10.69
C LEU A 126 -1.00 15.60 11.01
N SER A 127 0.17 15.52 11.65
CA SER A 127 1.03 16.68 11.89
C SER A 127 1.88 17.09 10.69
N THR A 128 1.92 16.27 9.63
CA THR A 128 2.74 16.56 8.43
C THR A 128 2.06 17.65 7.60
N PRO A 129 2.74 18.78 7.32
CA PRO A 129 2.18 19.83 6.46
C PRO A 129 1.98 19.32 5.03
N ASN A 130 0.81 19.60 4.45
CA ASN A 130 0.50 19.30 3.05
C ASN A 130 1.19 20.24 2.04
N THR A 131 1.99 21.20 2.53
CA THR A 131 2.84 22.10 1.73
C THR A 131 4.20 21.48 1.41
N LEU A 132 4.57 20.37 2.05
CA LEU A 132 5.79 19.64 1.74
C LEU A 132 5.68 18.93 0.39
N SER A 133 6.81 18.82 -0.31
CA SER A 133 6.86 18.07 -1.56
C SER A 133 6.63 16.58 -1.33
N LEU A 134 6.13 15.92 -2.38
CA LEU A 134 5.83 14.49 -2.34
C LEU A 134 7.04 13.62 -1.96
N LEU A 135 8.22 13.98 -2.46
CA LEU A 135 9.48 13.27 -2.15
C LEU A 135 9.87 13.44 -0.67
N THR A 136 9.68 14.63 -0.12
CA THR A 136 10.00 14.93 1.29
C THR A 136 9.12 14.07 2.22
N ILE A 137 7.82 14.00 1.94
CA ILE A 137 6.88 13.18 2.71
C ILE A 137 7.25 11.70 2.60
N SER A 138 7.54 11.22 1.39
CA SER A 138 7.92 9.83 1.16
C SER A 138 9.21 9.45 1.89
N PHE A 139 10.18 10.35 1.95
CA PHE A 139 11.42 10.15 2.70
C PHE A 139 11.16 10.14 4.22
N LEU A 140 10.36 11.07 4.73
CA LEU A 140 9.97 11.16 6.15
C LEU A 140 9.33 9.84 6.62
N PHE A 141 8.40 9.31 5.83
CA PHE A 141 7.69 8.08 6.17
C PHE A 141 8.45 6.80 5.80
N ARG A 142 9.60 6.86 5.12
CA ARG A 142 10.38 5.66 4.75
C ARG A 142 10.80 4.84 5.97
N LYS A 143 11.26 5.50 7.04
CA LYS A 143 11.68 4.81 8.28
C LYS A 143 10.47 4.23 9.02
N LEU A 144 9.39 5.00 9.15
CA LEU A 144 8.15 4.57 9.82
C LEU A 144 7.45 3.44 9.04
N GLY A 145 7.44 3.50 7.72
CA GLY A 145 6.89 2.47 6.84
C GLY A 145 7.62 1.13 6.99
N ARG A 146 8.95 1.14 7.16
CA ARG A 146 9.74 -0.06 7.47
C ARG A 146 9.37 -0.67 8.83
N GLN A 147 9.13 0.17 9.84
CA GLN A 147 8.66 -0.29 11.14
C GLN A 147 7.27 -0.93 11.07
N LEU A 148 6.34 -0.31 10.31
CA LEU A 148 5.02 -0.89 10.06
C LEU A 148 5.13 -2.24 9.35
N ARG A 149 5.98 -2.35 8.33
CA ARG A 149 6.22 -3.62 7.64
C ARG A 149 6.69 -4.70 8.61
N TYR A 150 7.70 -4.39 9.43
CA TYR A 150 8.21 -5.34 10.44
C TYR A 150 7.11 -5.78 11.41
N LEU A 151 6.30 -4.85 11.91
CA LEU A 151 5.17 -5.17 12.78
C LEU A 151 4.11 -6.03 12.07
N ALA A 152 3.83 -5.75 10.80
CA ALA A 152 2.87 -6.52 10.01
C ALA A 152 3.35 -7.95 9.76
N GLU A 153 4.65 -8.13 9.48
CA GLU A 153 5.29 -9.44 9.37
C GLU A 153 5.23 -10.20 10.72
N LEU A 154 5.56 -9.52 11.83
CA LEU A 154 5.47 -10.10 13.19
C LEU A 154 4.05 -10.53 13.55
N CYS A 155 3.04 -9.74 13.16
CA CYS A 155 1.63 -10.04 13.39
C CYS A 155 1.02 -11.00 12.36
N CYS A 156 1.80 -11.49 11.39
CA CYS A 156 1.33 -12.37 10.32
C CYS A 156 0.22 -11.76 9.43
N VAL A 157 0.17 -10.43 9.34
CA VAL A 157 -0.78 -9.67 8.51
C VAL A 157 -0.10 -8.95 7.34
N GLY A 158 1.20 -9.19 7.12
CA GLY A 158 1.96 -8.67 5.98
C GLY A 158 1.44 -9.14 4.62
N THR A 159 1.92 -8.52 3.55
CA THR A 159 1.64 -8.95 2.18
C THR A 159 2.24 -10.34 1.97
N LEU A 160 1.39 -11.37 1.92
CA LEU A 160 1.77 -12.68 1.42
C LEU A 160 2.16 -12.46 -0.04
N GLY A 161 3.48 -12.39 -0.30
CA GLY A 161 3.99 -12.30 -1.66
C GLY A 161 3.42 -13.43 -2.48
N MET A 162 2.81 -13.07 -3.62
CA MET A 162 2.53 -13.97 -4.73
C MET A 162 3.83 -14.74 -5.02
N GLY A 163 3.92 -16.03 -4.67
CA GLY A 163 5.06 -16.89 -5.03
C GLY A 163 5.89 -17.49 -3.89
N GLY A 164 5.31 -17.79 -2.72
CA GLY A 164 6.03 -18.57 -1.72
C GLY A 164 5.07 -19.39 -0.86
N ASN A 165 5.04 -20.70 -1.11
CA ASN A 165 4.47 -21.73 -0.26
C ASN A 165 5.15 -21.72 1.13
N ARG A 166 4.93 -20.69 1.94
CA ARG A 166 5.11 -20.77 3.39
C ARG A 166 3.76 -21.21 3.92
N GLY A 167 3.72 -22.48 4.27
CA GLY A 167 2.53 -23.18 4.74
C GLY A 167 1.77 -22.42 5.81
N ASN A 168 0.55 -22.89 6.00
CA ASN A 168 -0.54 -22.46 6.88
C ASN A 168 -0.20 -22.22 8.39
N ASN A 169 1.05 -21.91 8.74
CA ASN A 169 1.61 -21.89 10.09
C ASN A 169 2.14 -20.51 10.52
N CYS A 170 1.61 -19.42 9.97
CA CYS A 170 1.85 -18.08 10.54
C CYS A 170 0.93 -17.86 11.76
N SER A 171 1.14 -18.66 12.82
CA SER A 171 0.47 -18.46 14.11
C SER A 171 1.31 -17.52 14.97
N PHE A 172 0.68 -16.49 15.54
CA PHE A 172 1.34 -15.60 16.50
C PHE A 172 1.98 -16.43 17.63
N PRO A 173 3.25 -16.20 18.01
CA PRO A 173 3.91 -17.03 19.00
C PRO A 173 3.24 -16.85 20.36
N THR A 174 2.41 -17.81 20.74
CA THR A 174 1.92 -17.96 22.10
C THR A 174 3.04 -18.64 22.87
N LEU A 175 3.71 -17.92 23.76
CA LEU A 175 4.60 -18.54 24.75
C LEU A 175 3.71 -19.42 25.64
N LEU A 176 3.89 -20.74 25.52
CA LEU A 176 3.43 -21.74 26.46
C LEU A 176 4.32 -21.68 27.71
#